data_AF-A0A945EZY0-F1
#
_entry.id   AF-A0A945EZY0-F1
#
_cell.length_a   1.000
_cell.length_b   1.000
_cell.length_c   1.000
_cell.angle_alpha   90.00
_cell.angle_beta   90.00
_cell.angle_gamma   90.00
#
_symmetry.space_group_name_H-M   'P 1'
#
loop_
_entity.id
_entity.type
_entity.pdbx_description
1 polymer ?
#
loop_
_entity_poly.entity_id
_entity_poly.type
_entity_poly.pdbx_seq_one_letter_code
_entity_poly.pdbx_strand_id
1 'polypeptide(L)'
;KSGNVDSAKLRISDWDVFKGDTKRLPLFQILLYSYVNKALLETEQTLVTGIISFKNMDAYVMPFGIKSKGKASAIEELNTEILSSFEEILIGLIQEIFDISKPFTSLEE
;
A
#
# COMPACT_ATOMS: atom_id res chain seq x y z
N LYS A 1 -12.03 -13.42 9.92
CA LYS A 1 -10.64 -12.89 9.76
C LYS A 1 -10.11 -12.48 11.13
N SER A 2 -8.86 -12.80 11.47
CA SER A 2 -8.31 -12.71 12.83
C SER A 2 -7.83 -11.31 13.26
N GLY A 3 -8.03 -10.28 12.43
CA GLY A 3 -7.62 -8.89 12.72
C GLY A 3 -6.11 -8.67 12.90
N ASN A 4 -5.29 -9.70 12.72
CA ASN A 4 -3.84 -9.61 12.87
C ASN A 4 -3.20 -9.18 11.54
N VAL A 5 -2.28 -8.22 11.58
CA VAL A 5 -1.56 -7.72 10.41
C VAL A 5 -0.06 -7.86 10.68
N ASP A 6 0.65 -8.42 9.71
CA ASP A 6 2.10 -8.53 9.74
C ASP A 6 2.72 -7.24 9.18
N SER A 7 3.58 -6.58 9.95
CA SER A 7 4.26 -5.35 9.55
C SER A 7 5.12 -5.52 8.30
N ALA A 8 5.64 -6.72 8.03
CA ALA A 8 6.36 -7.03 6.80
C ALA A 8 5.46 -6.89 5.55
N LYS A 9 4.15 -7.09 5.70
CA LYS A 9 3.17 -6.95 4.62
C LYS A 9 2.85 -5.49 4.28
N LEU A 10 3.18 -4.55 5.17
CA LEU A 10 3.03 -3.11 4.94
C LEU A 10 4.21 -2.48 4.19
N ARG A 11 5.16 -3.30 3.73
CA ARG A 11 6.33 -2.83 2.99
C ARG A 11 6.23 -3.12 1.50
N ILE A 12 6.44 -2.11 0.67
CA ILE A 12 6.65 -2.24 -0.78
C ILE A 12 8.10 -2.65 -1.02
N SER A 13 8.28 -3.83 -1.60
CA SER A 13 9.55 -4.26 -2.20
C SER A 13 9.54 -4.16 -3.72
N ASP A 14 8.35 -4.32 -4.30
CA ASP A 14 8.04 -4.29 -5.72
C ASP A 14 6.56 -3.85 -5.84
N TRP A 15 6.19 -3.17 -6.91
CA TRP A 15 4.80 -2.72 -7.16
C TRP A 15 3.90 -3.85 -7.68
N ASP A 16 4.49 -4.93 -8.21
CA ASP A 16 3.77 -6.13 -8.65
C ASP A 16 3.09 -6.88 -7.50
N VAL A 17 3.39 -6.53 -6.24
CA VAL A 17 2.73 -7.11 -5.06
C VAL A 17 1.21 -6.90 -5.02
N PHE A 18 0.67 -5.98 -5.83
CA PHE A 18 -0.78 -5.76 -5.92
C PHE A 18 -1.48 -6.65 -6.94
N LYS A 19 -0.73 -7.44 -7.72
CA LYS A 19 -1.28 -8.43 -8.66
C LYS A 19 -1.63 -9.73 -7.92
N GLY A 20 -2.79 -9.75 -7.26
CA GLY A 20 -3.38 -10.97 -6.69
C GLY A 20 -2.90 -11.40 -5.29
N ASP A 21 -1.89 -10.75 -4.67
CA ASP A 21 -1.50 -11.08 -3.29
C ASP A 21 -2.46 -10.44 -2.27
N THR A 22 -3.49 -11.19 -1.86
CA THR A 22 -4.47 -10.74 -0.85
C THR A 22 -3.86 -10.43 0.52
N LYS A 23 -2.64 -10.88 0.81
CA LYS A 23 -1.91 -10.51 2.04
C LYS A 23 -1.47 -9.05 2.02
N ARG A 24 -1.52 -8.39 0.85
CA ARG A 24 -1.19 -6.97 0.65
C ARG A 24 -2.41 -6.05 0.71
N LEU A 25 -3.61 -6.56 0.94
CA LEU A 25 -4.80 -5.74 1.11
C LEU A 25 -4.64 -4.60 2.13
N PRO A 26 -4.02 -4.81 3.33
CA PRO A 26 -3.82 -3.70 4.26
C PRO A 26 -2.88 -2.61 3.72
N LEU A 27 -1.84 -3.01 2.98
CA LEU A 27 -0.94 -2.08 2.32
C LEU A 27 -1.65 -1.28 1.22
N PHE A 28 -2.45 -1.95 0.39
CA PHE A 28 -3.24 -1.30 -0.64
C PHE A 28 -4.21 -0.27 -0.04
N GLN A 29 -4.87 -0.62 1.08
CA GLN A 29 -5.74 0.29 1.81
C GLN A 29 -4.98 1.54 2.30
N ILE A 30 -3.82 1.39 2.94
CA ILE A 30 -3.01 2.53 3.40
C ILE A 30 -2.72 3.50 2.24
N LEU A 31 -2.27 2.97 1.09
CA LEU A 31 -1.93 3.79 -0.07
C LEU A 31 -3.16 4.44 -0.70
N LEU A 32 -4.29 3.73 -0.78
CA LEU A 32 -5.53 4.28 -1.29
C LEU A 32 -6.04 5.46 -0.44
N TYR A 33 -6.11 5.28 0.88
CA TYR A 33 -6.52 6.37 1.78
C TYR A 33 -5.55 7.53 1.71
N SER A 34 -4.25 7.25 1.63
CA SER A 34 -3.22 8.28 1.43
C SER A 34 -3.41 9.06 0.13
N TYR A 35 -3.69 8.36 -0.97
CA TYR A 35 -3.92 8.96 -2.29
C TYR A 35 -5.17 9.86 -2.31
N VAL A 36 -6.28 9.40 -1.72
CA VAL A 36 -7.51 10.21 -1.62
C VAL A 36 -7.28 11.48 -0.78
N ASN A 37 -6.43 11.39 0.24
CA ASN A 37 -6.09 12.51 1.12
C ASN A 37 -4.79 13.22 0.72
N LYS A 38 -4.35 13.14 -0.55
CA LYS A 38 -3.08 13.72 -1.00
C LYS A 38 -2.91 15.22 -0.73
N ALA A 39 -4.00 15.96 -0.61
CA ALA A 39 -3.96 17.38 -0.22
C ALA A 39 -3.29 17.61 1.15
N LEU A 40 -3.31 16.62 2.06
CA LEU A 40 -2.60 16.69 3.34
C LEU A 40 -1.07 16.71 3.16
N LEU A 41 -0.54 16.12 2.09
CA LEU A 41 0.90 16.19 1.77
C LEU A 41 1.32 17.59 1.34
N GLU A 42 0.38 18.42 0.86
CA GLU A 42 0.68 19.79 0.45
C GLU A 42 0.76 20.73 1.66
N THR A 43 0.11 20.37 2.77
CA THR A 43 0.03 21.18 4.00
C THR A 43 1.02 20.75 5.08
N GLU A 44 1.39 19.47 5.13
CA GLU A 44 2.28 18.91 6.15
C GLU A 44 3.71 18.74 5.62
N GLN A 45 4.72 18.98 6.47
CA GLN A 45 6.13 18.80 6.08
C GLN A 45 6.51 17.34 5.89
N THR A 46 5.94 16.45 6.71
CA THR A 46 6.21 15.01 6.67
C THR A 46 4.93 14.27 7.00
N LEU A 47 4.63 13.20 6.25
CA LEU A 47 3.46 12.37 6.48
C LEU A 47 3.87 10.92 6.65
N VAL A 48 3.59 10.35 7.81
CA VAL A 48 3.74 8.93 8.09
C VAL A 48 2.37 8.29 8.07
N THR A 49 2.24 7.19 7.34
CA THR A 49 0.99 6.46 7.19
C THR A 49 1.18 5.02 7.66
N GLY A 50 0.13 4.38 8.16
CA GLY A 50 0.28 3.08 8.78
C GLY A 50 -1.01 2.58 9.42
N ILE A 51 -0.87 1.49 10.17
CA ILE A 51 -1.95 0.87 10.93
C ILE A 51 -1.68 1.03 12.41
N ILE A 52 -2.71 1.41 13.17
CA ILE A 52 -2.70 1.31 14.63
C ILE A 52 -3.21 -0.09 15.01
N SER A 53 -2.36 -0.90 15.62
CA SER A 53 -2.68 -2.27 16.01
C SER A 53 -3.24 -2.31 17.43
N PHE A 54 -4.51 -2.70 17.56
CA PHE A 54 -5.13 -2.98 18.85
C PHE A 54 -4.88 -4.41 19.35
N LYS A 55 -4.44 -5.30 18.45
CA LYS A 55 -4.21 -6.72 18.77
C LYS A 55 -2.76 -7.02 19.13
N ASN A 56 -1.83 -6.26 18.57
CA ASN A 56 -0.41 -6.35 18.88
C ASN A 56 0.05 -4.99 19.41
N MET A 57 -0.11 -4.78 20.72
CA MET A 57 0.21 -3.52 21.38
C MET A 57 1.72 -3.22 21.38
N ASP A 58 2.58 -4.24 21.33
CA ASP A 58 4.03 -4.04 21.25
C ASP A 58 4.43 -3.39 19.92
N ALA A 59 3.69 -3.71 18.84
CA ALA A 59 3.85 -3.12 17.51
C ALA A 59 2.92 -1.91 17.27
N TYR A 60 2.32 -1.34 18.34
CA TYR A 60 1.29 -0.30 18.38
C TYR A 60 1.03 0.47 17.07
N VAL A 61 2.05 1.13 16.52
CA VAL A 61 2.01 1.74 15.19
C VAL A 61 2.86 0.91 14.24
N MET A 62 2.23 0.43 13.16
CA MET A 62 2.88 -0.27 12.07
C MET A 62 2.93 0.65 10.84
N PRO A 63 4.05 1.36 10.59
CA PRO A 63 4.15 2.26 9.45
C PRO A 63 4.21 1.49 8.13
N PHE A 64 3.70 2.13 7.09
CA PHE A 64 4.06 1.83 5.72
C PHE A 64 5.58 1.96 5.54
N GLY A 65 6.15 1.23 4.58
CA GLY A 65 7.47 1.57 4.10
C GLY A 65 7.77 1.09 2.69
N ILE A 66 8.68 1.77 2.01
CA ILE A 66 9.18 1.36 0.69
C ILE A 66 10.68 1.05 0.77
N LYS A 67 11.08 -0.13 0.28
CA LYS A 67 12.48 -0.50 0.16
C LYS A 67 13.07 0.11 -1.11
N SER A 68 13.96 1.08 -0.96
CA SER A 68 14.74 1.59 -2.09
C SER A 68 15.91 0.65 -2.40
N LYS A 69 16.17 0.39 -3.68
CA LYS A 69 17.38 -0.34 -4.11
C LYS A 69 18.62 0.34 -3.51
N GLY A 70 19.47 -0.45 -2.86
CA GLY A 70 20.72 0.02 -2.26
C GLY A 70 20.60 0.65 -0.87
N LYS A 71 19.40 0.77 -0.27
CA LYS A 71 19.23 1.23 1.12
C LYS A 71 18.95 0.04 2.05
N ALA A 72 19.60 0.03 3.21
CA ALA A 72 19.39 -0.99 4.23
C ALA A 72 18.03 -0.82 4.96
N SER A 73 17.57 0.43 5.10
CA SER A 73 16.30 0.77 5.74
C SER A 73 15.21 1.10 4.71
N ALA A 74 13.96 0.84 5.08
CA ALA A 74 12.80 1.31 4.33
C ALA A 74 12.61 2.81 4.54
N ILE A 75 12.09 3.49 3.51
CA ILE A 75 11.60 4.86 3.61
C ILE A 75 10.17 4.76 4.13
N GLU A 76 9.88 5.39 5.27
CA GLU A 76 8.56 5.32 5.94
C GLU A 76 7.72 6.58 5.72
N GLU A 77 8.35 7.65 5.22
CA GLU A 77 7.69 8.89 4.87
C GLU A 77 7.00 8.76 3.51
N LEU A 78 5.74 9.16 3.47
CA LEU A 78 4.98 9.24 2.24
C LEU A 78 5.35 10.51 1.49
N ASN A 79 5.49 10.39 0.17
CA ASN A 79 5.73 11.52 -0.71
C ASN A 79 4.91 11.39 -2.01
N THR A 80 4.95 12.44 -2.83
CA THR A 80 4.22 12.54 -4.09
C THR A 80 4.67 11.51 -5.13
N GLU A 81 5.95 11.13 -5.16
CA GLU A 81 6.48 10.11 -6.08
C GLU A 81 5.89 8.72 -5.79
N ILE A 82 5.77 8.37 -4.51
CA ILE A 82 5.13 7.11 -4.05
C ILE A 82 3.66 7.10 -4.45
N LEU A 83 2.94 8.21 -4.24
CA LEU A 83 1.52 8.30 -4.62
C LEU A 83 1.31 8.28 -6.14
N SER A 84 2.23 8.87 -6.92
CA SER A 84 2.18 8.83 -8.38
C SER A 84 2.38 7.39 -8.88
N SER A 85 3.34 6.67 -8.30
CA SER A 85 3.57 5.25 -8.61
C SER A 85 2.35 4.39 -8.25
N PHE A 86 1.70 4.67 -7.13
CA PHE A 86 0.47 3.98 -6.74
C PHE A 86 -0.71 4.30 -7.67
N GLU A 87 -0.83 5.55 -8.14
CA GLU A 87 -1.85 5.98 -9.09
C GLU A 87 -1.78 5.18 -10.40
N GLU A 88 -0.59 4.93 -10.94
CA GLU A 88 -0.40 4.10 -12.13
C GLU A 88 -0.95 2.68 -11.92
N ILE A 89 -0.66 2.06 -10.76
CA ILE A 89 -1.20 0.74 -10.39
C ILE A 89 -2.71 0.78 -10.26
N LEU A 90 -3.26 1.79 -9.58
CA LEU A 90 -4.69 1.93 -9.36
C LEU A 90 -5.45 2.07 -10.69
N ILE A 91 -4.97 2.93 -11.58
CA ILE A 91 -5.55 3.13 -12.92
C ILE A 91 -5.49 1.82 -13.71
N GLY A 92 -4.35 1.13 -13.69
CA GLY A 92 -4.19 -0.16 -14.37
C GLY A 92 -5.19 -1.22 -13.89
N LEU A 93 -5.39 -1.33 -12.58
CA LEU A 93 -6.37 -2.25 -11.99
C LEU A 93 -7.80 -1.88 -12.38
N ILE A 94 -8.14 -0.59 -12.36
CA ILE A 94 -9.47 -0.12 -12.78
C ILE A 94 -9.71 -0.44 -14.26
N GLN A 95 -8.74 -0.17 -15.13
CA GLN A 95 -8.83 -0.48 -16.56
C GLN A 95 -9.02 -1.98 -16.80
N GLU A 96 -8.33 -2.83 -16.05
CA GLU A 96 -8.48 -4.29 -16.15
C GLU A 96 -9.90 -4.76 -15.79
N ILE A 97 -10.56 -4.13 -14.82
CA ILE A 97 -11.96 -4.44 -14.48
C ILE A 97 -12.90 -4.19 -15.68
N PHE A 98 -12.60 -3.22 -16.52
CA PHE A 98 -13.41 -2.87 -17.70
C PHE A 98 -12.95 -3.54 -19.00
N ASP A 99 -11.91 -4.37 -18.96
CA ASP A 99 -11.40 -5.05 -20.14
C ASP A 99 -12.26 -6.27 -20.49
N ILE A 100 -13.14 -6.11 -21.48
CA ILE A 100 -14.03 -7.17 -21.96
C ILE A 100 -13.28 -8.38 -22.56
N SER A 101 -12.00 -8.24 -22.90
CA SER A 101 -11.18 -9.35 -23.41
C SER A 101 -10.66 -10.25 -22.30
N LYS A 102 -10.70 -9.78 -21.05
CA LYS A 102 -10.32 -10.53 -19.86
C LYS A 102 -11.55 -10.96 -19.07
N PRO A 103 -11.73 -12.27 -18.81
CA PRO A 103 -12.82 -12.72 -17.94
C PRO A 103 -12.58 -12.23 -16.50
N PHE A 104 -13.63 -11.74 -15.86
CA PHE A 104 -13.59 -11.36 -14.45
C PHE A 104 -13.54 -12.62 -13.57
N THR A 105 -12.34 -13.12 -13.31
CA THR A 105 -12.06 -14.34 -12.53
C THR A 105 -11.23 -14.05 -11.29
N SER A 106 -11.33 -14.92 -10.29
CA SER A 106 -10.42 -14.89 -9.13
C SER A 106 -9.03 -15.32 -9.57
N LEU A 107 -8.00 -14.62 -9.09
CA LEU A 107 -6.58 -15.01 -9.19
C LEU A 107 -6.12 -15.81 -7.96
N GLU A 108 -7.03 -16.16 -7.05
CA GLU A 108 -6.70 -17.00 -5.89
C GLU A 108 -6.38 -18.44 -6.34
N GLU A 109 -5.16 -18.89 -6.06
CA GLU A 109 -4.81 -20.32 -5.92
C GLU A 109 -5.23 -20.86 -4.55
#